data_AF-A0AAD0RK14-F1
#
_entry.id   AF-A0AAD0RK14-F1
#
_cell.length_a   1.000
_cell.length_b   1.000
_cell.length_c   1.000
_cell.angle_alpha   90.00
_cell.angle_beta   90.00
_cell.angle_gamma   90.00
#
_symmetry.space_group_name_H-M   'P 1'
#
loop_
_entity.id
_entity.type
_entity.pdbx_description
1 polymer ?
#
loop_
_entity_poly.entity_id
_entity_poly.type
_entity_poly.pdbx_seq_one_letter_code
_entity_poly.pdbx_strand_id
1 'polypeptide(L)'
;MKLLSTLALVTALGVSTFSFTANASPMGRQLEHSARLLLSDKGQKLLELTEAQQSQLKTIYADYKTAKKALKESGKEAHSAYREEMKALMAAPTFDKVQAQLLLEKGQDKKQAWALLSMETRHKVFHVLNEEQRDKLQALKSRRSHKGHKKVD
;
A
#
# COMPACT_ATOMS: atom_id res chain seq x y z
N MET A 1 -34.91 -36.27 -40.11
CA MET A 1 -34.92 -35.35 -38.96
C MET A 1 -33.59 -35.45 -38.21
N LYS A 2 -32.76 -34.42 -38.25
CA LYS A 2 -31.99 -33.88 -37.12
C LYS A 2 -31.42 -32.53 -37.57
N LEU A 3 -31.78 -31.52 -36.81
CA LEU A 3 -31.78 -30.11 -37.14
C LEU A 3 -30.38 -29.50 -36.99
N LEU A 4 -30.09 -28.58 -37.91
CA LEU A 4 -29.04 -27.57 -37.83
C LEU A 4 -29.17 -26.80 -36.49
N SER A 5 -28.08 -26.58 -35.77
CA SER A 5 -28.05 -25.59 -34.68
C SER A 5 -26.73 -24.83 -34.66
N THR A 6 -26.77 -23.77 -35.45
CA THR A 6 -26.12 -22.46 -35.35
C THR A 6 -25.16 -22.19 -34.18
N LEU A 7 -23.92 -21.85 -34.56
CA LEU A 7 -23.06 -20.78 -34.03
C LEU A 7 -23.69 -19.91 -32.91
N ALA A 8 -23.25 -20.13 -31.68
CA ALA A 8 -23.38 -19.12 -30.63
C ALA A 8 -22.18 -18.16 -30.71
N LEU A 9 -22.34 -17.13 -31.55
CA LEU A 9 -21.54 -15.90 -31.49
C LEU A 9 -21.92 -15.16 -30.21
N VAL A 10 -21.22 -15.43 -29.10
CA VAL A 10 -21.32 -14.58 -27.91
C VAL A 10 -20.31 -13.44 -28.08
N THR A 11 -20.85 -12.30 -28.46
CA THR A 11 -20.20 -10.99 -28.50
C THR A 11 -19.52 -10.70 -27.16
N ALA A 12 -18.19 -10.69 -27.16
CA ALA A 12 -17.39 -10.17 -26.07
C ALA A 12 -17.63 -8.66 -25.95
N LEU A 13 -18.55 -8.26 -25.07
CA LEU A 13 -18.56 -6.91 -24.52
C LEU A 13 -17.34 -6.83 -23.59
N GLY A 14 -16.21 -6.43 -24.15
CA GLY A 14 -15.00 -6.10 -23.40
C GLY A 14 -15.26 -4.86 -22.56
N VAL A 15 -15.90 -5.04 -21.40
CA VAL A 15 -15.84 -4.07 -20.31
C VAL A 15 -14.38 -4.03 -19.91
N SER A 16 -13.66 -3.01 -20.39
CA SER A 16 -12.33 -2.71 -19.91
C SER A 16 -12.46 -2.23 -18.47
N THR A 17 -12.54 -3.18 -17.53
CA THR A 17 -12.34 -2.90 -16.12
C THR A 17 -10.93 -2.34 -16.00
N PHE A 18 -10.82 -1.03 -15.79
CA PHE A 18 -9.56 -0.41 -15.41
C PHE A 18 -9.16 -1.00 -14.07
N SER A 19 -8.29 -2.01 -14.09
CA SER A 19 -7.71 -2.57 -12.87
C SER A 19 -6.77 -1.53 -12.30
N PHE A 20 -7.24 -0.76 -11.31
CA PHE A 20 -6.39 0.16 -10.57
C PHE A 20 -5.38 -0.65 -9.76
N THR A 21 -4.15 -0.76 -10.25
CA THR A 21 -3.07 -1.36 -9.48
C THR A 21 -2.64 -0.40 -8.39
N ALA A 22 -3.28 -0.48 -7.22
CA ALA A 22 -2.89 0.26 -6.03
C ALA A 22 -1.49 -0.19 -5.58
N ASN A 23 -0.46 0.57 -5.92
CA ASN A 23 0.91 0.30 -5.44
C ASN A 23 1.00 0.73 -3.96
N ALA A 24 0.70 -0.21 -3.06
CA ALA A 24 0.62 0.04 -1.61
C ALA A 24 1.99 0.12 -0.91
N SER A 25 3.05 -0.43 -1.52
CA SER A 25 4.40 -0.48 -0.96
C SER A 25 4.99 0.90 -0.57
N PRO A 26 4.88 1.96 -1.39
CA PRO A 26 5.38 3.28 -1.00
C PRO A 26 4.59 3.90 0.17
N MET A 27 3.29 3.62 0.30
CA MET A 27 2.47 4.20 1.38
C MET A 27 2.89 3.69 2.76
N GLY A 28 3.21 2.41 2.89
CA GLY A 28 3.64 1.85 4.17
C GLY A 28 4.97 2.34 4.69
N ARG A 29 5.95 2.43 3.80
CA ARG A 29 7.26 2.99 4.14
C ARG A 29 7.12 4.46 4.55
N GLN A 30 6.29 5.22 3.84
CA GLN A 30 6.01 6.62 4.19
C GLN A 30 5.41 6.74 5.60
N LEU A 31 4.54 5.82 6.00
CA LEU A 31 3.91 5.83 7.32
C LEU A 31 4.88 5.52 8.46
N GLU A 32 5.84 4.61 8.23
CA GLU A 32 6.89 4.35 9.22
C GLU A 32 7.81 5.56 9.41
N HIS A 33 8.14 6.25 8.31
CA HIS A 33 8.91 7.49 8.38
C HIS A 33 8.14 8.61 9.07
N SER A 34 6.83 8.74 8.84
CA SER A 34 6.01 9.72 9.55
C SER A 34 5.91 9.37 11.03
N ALA A 35 5.72 8.10 11.39
CA ALA A 35 5.70 7.66 12.78
C ALA A 35 7.01 8.01 13.51
N ARG A 36 8.17 7.71 12.90
CA ARG A 36 9.48 8.05 13.47
C ARG A 36 9.67 9.55 13.69
N LEU A 37 9.12 10.39 12.82
CA LEU A 37 9.21 11.84 12.97
C LEU A 37 8.23 12.32 14.06
N LEU A 38 6.95 12.01 13.91
CA LEU A 38 5.86 12.57 14.73
C LEU A 38 5.85 12.03 16.17
N LEU A 39 6.40 10.83 16.40
CA LEU A 39 6.53 10.27 17.76
C LEU A 39 7.87 10.57 18.41
N SER A 40 8.81 11.20 17.70
CA SER A 40 10.10 11.60 18.29
C SER A 40 9.97 12.94 19.01
N ASP A 41 10.68 13.10 20.13
CA ASP A 41 10.73 14.35 20.88
C ASP A 41 11.15 15.54 19.99
N LYS A 42 12.09 15.31 19.07
CA LYS A 42 12.55 16.33 18.11
C LYS A 42 11.43 16.75 17.17
N GLY A 43 10.65 15.81 16.65
CA GLY A 43 9.53 16.12 15.75
C GLY A 43 8.36 16.76 16.47
N GLN A 44 8.05 16.31 17.69
CA GLN A 44 7.01 16.90 18.54
C GLN A 44 7.32 18.36 18.88
N LYS A 45 8.55 18.65 19.31
CA LYS A 45 9.00 20.03 19.56
C LYS A 45 9.00 20.87 18.29
N LEU A 46 9.46 20.30 17.18
CA LEU A 46 9.57 21.02 15.92
C LEU A 46 8.19 21.37 15.32
N LEU A 47 7.18 20.54 15.55
CA LEU A 47 5.80 20.79 15.11
C LEU A 47 4.92 21.37 16.21
N GLU A 48 5.48 21.67 17.38
CA GLU A 48 4.75 22.23 18.53
C GLU A 48 3.47 21.42 18.83
N LEU A 49 3.60 20.10 18.87
CA LEU A 49 2.46 19.20 19.10
C LEU A 49 2.00 19.29 20.55
N THR A 50 0.70 19.50 20.76
CA THR A 50 0.09 19.49 22.10
C THR A 50 0.12 18.10 22.71
N GLU A 51 0.04 17.99 24.04
CA GLU A 51 0.01 16.68 24.72
C GLU A 51 -1.16 15.80 24.24
N ALA A 52 -2.31 16.41 23.98
CA ALA A 52 -3.47 15.74 23.41
C ALA A 52 -3.17 15.16 22.01
N GLN A 53 -2.55 15.95 21.13
CA GLN A 53 -2.15 15.49 19.79
C GLN A 53 -1.11 14.36 19.88
N GLN A 54 -0.12 14.50 20.77
CA GLN A 54 0.90 13.46 20.97
C GLN A 54 0.29 12.14 21.43
N SER A 55 -0.65 12.19 22.38
CA SER A 55 -1.38 11.02 22.86
C SER A 55 -2.18 10.36 21.75
N GLN A 56 -2.95 11.15 20.98
CA GLN A 56 -3.72 10.65 19.84
C GLN A 56 -2.83 9.99 18.77
N LEU A 57 -1.69 10.61 18.43
CA LEU A 57 -0.74 10.04 17.47
C LEU A 57 -0.14 8.72 17.98
N LYS A 58 0.20 8.62 19.27
CA LYS A 58 0.69 7.36 19.86
C LYS A 58 -0.34 6.25 19.69
N THR A 59 -1.60 6.52 19.99
CA THR A 59 -2.70 5.56 19.83
C THR A 59 -2.87 5.14 18.37
N ILE A 60 -2.97 6.10 17.44
CA ILE A 60 -3.14 5.81 16.00
C ILE A 60 -2.01 4.92 15.47
N TYR A 61 -0.75 5.20 15.82
CA TYR A 61 0.39 4.41 15.35
C TYR A 61 0.51 3.05 16.06
N ALA A 62 0.05 2.93 17.31
CA ALA A 62 -0.04 1.65 18.00
C ALA A 62 -1.07 0.73 17.32
N ASP A 63 -2.27 1.26 17.06
CA ASP A 63 -3.34 0.55 16.34
C ASP A 63 -2.88 0.11 14.95
N TYR A 64 -2.25 1.02 14.20
CA TYR A 64 -1.67 0.71 12.90
C TYR A 64 -0.64 -0.41 12.98
N LYS A 65 0.26 -0.38 13.97
CA LYS A 65 1.29 -1.43 14.15
C LYS A 65 0.63 -2.79 14.42
N THR A 66 -0.41 -2.84 15.24
CA THR A 66 -1.18 -4.05 15.53
C THR A 66 -1.90 -4.56 14.29
N ALA A 67 -2.66 -3.71 13.60
CA ALA A 67 -3.38 -4.07 12.37
C ALA A 67 -2.43 -4.54 11.25
N LYS A 68 -1.28 -3.86 11.08
CA LYS A 68 -0.23 -4.26 10.14
C LYS A 68 0.34 -5.63 10.47
N LYS A 69 0.56 -5.94 11.76
CA LYS A 69 1.06 -7.24 12.19
C LYS A 69 0.04 -8.34 11.87
N ALA A 70 -1.23 -8.14 12.22
CA ALA A 70 -2.31 -9.07 11.91
C ALA A 70 -2.46 -9.32 10.38
N LEU A 71 -2.38 -8.26 9.56
CA LEU A 71 -2.44 -8.38 8.10
C LEU A 71 -1.21 -9.12 7.53
N LYS A 72 -0.04 -8.96 8.14
CA LYS A 72 1.17 -9.70 7.74
C LYS A 72 1.08 -11.18 8.12
N GLU A 73 0.52 -11.49 9.27
CA GLU A 73 0.37 -12.85 9.79
C GLU A 73 -0.69 -13.64 9.01
N SER A 74 -1.88 -13.07 8.83
CA SER A 74 -2.95 -13.67 8.00
C SER A 74 -2.52 -13.93 6.56
N GLY A 75 -1.69 -13.05 5.99
CA GLY A 75 -1.18 -13.19 4.63
C GLY A 75 0.15 -13.94 4.51
N LYS A 76 0.63 -14.66 5.55
CA LYS A 76 1.95 -15.30 5.54
C LYS A 76 1.98 -16.54 4.64
N GLU A 77 1.00 -17.43 4.80
CA GLU A 77 0.88 -18.67 4.02
C GLU A 77 0.57 -18.39 2.55
N ALA A 78 -0.39 -17.49 2.29
CA ALA A 78 -0.69 -17.04 0.93
C ALA A 78 0.55 -16.41 0.26
N HIS A 79 1.42 -15.74 1.03
CA HIS A 79 2.65 -15.15 0.50
C HIS A 79 3.75 -16.16 0.23
N SER A 80 3.88 -17.23 1.02
CA SER A 80 4.79 -18.34 0.69
C SER A 80 4.31 -19.09 -0.54
N ALA A 81 3.02 -19.44 -0.60
CA ALA A 81 2.42 -20.11 -1.76
C ALA A 81 2.61 -19.28 -3.04
N TYR A 82 2.30 -17.97 -3.00
CA TYR A 82 2.55 -17.06 -4.12
C TYR A 82 4.01 -17.07 -4.59
N ARG A 83 4.97 -17.11 -3.66
CA ARG A 83 6.40 -17.15 -4.00
C ARG A 83 6.81 -18.47 -4.64
N GLU A 84 6.23 -19.58 -4.20
CA GLU A 84 6.48 -20.90 -4.78
C GLU A 84 5.86 -21.01 -6.17
N GLU A 85 4.60 -20.58 -6.35
CA GLU A 85 3.94 -20.49 -7.66
C GLU A 85 4.75 -19.62 -8.64
N MET A 86 5.26 -18.48 -8.17
CA MET A 86 6.13 -17.62 -8.98
C MET A 86 7.44 -18.32 -9.36
N LYS A 87 8.10 -19.02 -8.43
CA LYS A 87 9.33 -19.76 -8.72
C LYS A 87 9.08 -20.87 -9.73
N ALA A 88 7.96 -21.60 -9.59
CA ALA A 88 7.58 -22.66 -10.51
C ALA A 88 7.34 -22.12 -11.93
N LEU A 89 6.63 -21.00 -12.04
CA LEU A 89 6.39 -20.32 -13.32
C LEU A 89 7.70 -19.88 -13.99
N MET A 90 8.66 -19.36 -13.22
CA MET A 90 9.97 -18.94 -13.74
C MET A 90 10.89 -20.12 -14.12
N ALA A 91 10.73 -21.27 -13.47
CA ALA A 91 11.51 -22.48 -13.74
C ALA A 91 10.91 -23.34 -14.86
N ALA A 92 9.68 -23.06 -15.29
CA ALA A 92 9.02 -23.80 -16.36
C ALA A 92 9.76 -23.64 -17.70
N PRO A 93 9.80 -24.69 -18.54
CA PRO A 93 10.49 -24.65 -19.83
C PRO A 93 9.86 -23.66 -20.83
N THR A 94 8.59 -23.30 -20.62
CA THR A 94 7.88 -22.27 -21.40
C THR A 94 7.10 -21.38 -20.46
N PHE A 95 6.97 -20.10 -20.83
CA PHE A 95 6.26 -19.12 -20.01
C PHE A 95 4.74 -19.22 -20.24
N ASP A 96 4.01 -19.64 -19.21
CA ASP A 96 2.54 -19.64 -19.22
C ASP A 96 2.00 -18.25 -18.85
N LYS A 97 1.61 -17.49 -19.86
CA LYS A 97 1.05 -16.15 -19.70
C LYS A 97 -0.26 -16.13 -18.91
N VAL A 98 -1.08 -17.18 -19.02
CA VAL A 98 -2.38 -17.25 -18.34
C VAL A 98 -2.17 -17.48 -16.85
N GLN A 99 -1.29 -18.41 -16.48
CA GLN A 99 -0.91 -18.60 -15.07
C GLN A 99 -0.24 -17.37 -14.47
N ALA A 100 0.60 -16.67 -15.25
CA ALA A 100 1.20 -15.42 -14.81
C ALA A 100 0.14 -14.35 -14.47
N GLN A 101 -0.90 -14.21 -15.29
CA GLN A 101 -1.99 -13.25 -15.06
C GLN A 101 -2.79 -13.60 -13.81
N LEU A 102 -3.19 -14.86 -13.65
CA LEU A 102 -3.90 -15.34 -12.46
C LEU A 102 -3.09 -15.15 -11.18
N LEU A 103 -1.78 -15.44 -11.25
CA LEU A 103 -0.88 -15.24 -10.13
C LEU A 103 -0.81 -13.75 -9.76
N LEU A 104 -0.69 -12.84 -10.73
CA LEU A 104 -0.69 -11.39 -10.46
C LEU A 104 -1.99 -10.90 -9.82
N GLU A 105 -3.15 -11.42 -10.22
CA GLU A 105 -4.45 -11.10 -9.64
C GLU A 105 -4.53 -11.51 -8.15
N LYS A 106 -4.12 -12.74 -7.81
CA LYS A 106 -4.05 -13.19 -6.40
C LYS A 106 -3.19 -12.27 -5.52
N GLY A 107 -2.17 -11.65 -6.10
CA GLY A 107 -1.29 -10.71 -5.40
C GLY A 107 -1.91 -9.34 -5.11
N GLN A 108 -3.06 -9.00 -5.71
CA GLN A 108 -3.67 -7.67 -5.61
C GLN A 108 -4.43 -7.47 -4.30
N ASP A 109 -5.17 -8.47 -3.82
CA ASP A 109 -6.02 -8.35 -2.62
C ASP A 109 -5.23 -7.90 -1.39
N LYS A 110 -4.06 -8.51 -1.20
CA LYS A 110 -3.14 -8.14 -0.12
C LYS A 110 -2.67 -6.69 -0.25
N LYS A 111 -2.35 -6.24 -1.48
CA LYS A 111 -1.92 -4.86 -1.72
C LYS A 111 -3.06 -3.88 -1.44
N GLN A 112 -4.29 -4.21 -1.83
CA GLN A 112 -5.47 -3.39 -1.57
C GLN A 112 -5.74 -3.24 -0.07
N ALA A 113 -5.74 -4.34 0.69
CA ALA A 113 -5.91 -4.29 2.14
C ALA A 113 -4.82 -3.44 2.82
N TRP A 114 -3.58 -3.55 2.35
CA TRP A 114 -2.46 -2.74 2.83
C TRP A 114 -2.61 -1.25 2.48
N ALA A 115 -3.07 -0.95 1.27
CA ALA A 115 -3.34 0.41 0.81
C ALA A 115 -4.44 1.06 1.64
N LEU A 116 -5.55 0.36 1.87
CA LEU A 116 -6.68 0.84 2.66
C LEU A 116 -6.25 1.18 4.08
N LEU A 117 -5.59 0.25 4.78
CA LEU A 117 -5.08 0.47 6.14
C LEU A 117 -4.13 1.68 6.20
N SER A 118 -3.28 1.83 5.18
CA SER A 118 -2.35 2.97 5.10
C SER A 118 -3.08 4.28 4.86
N MET A 119 -4.07 4.31 3.97
CA MET A 119 -4.87 5.49 3.67
C MET A 119 -5.65 5.96 4.89
N GLU A 120 -6.35 5.04 5.57
CA GLU A 120 -7.09 5.35 6.79
C GLU A 120 -6.19 5.90 7.88
N THR A 121 -5.01 5.31 8.06
CA THR A 121 -4.06 5.78 9.09
C THR A 121 -3.53 7.17 8.75
N ARG A 122 -3.21 7.45 7.47
CA ARG A 122 -2.80 8.78 7.01
C ARG A 122 -3.88 9.81 7.22
N HIS A 123 -5.13 9.45 6.91
CA HIS A 123 -6.29 10.30 7.12
C HIS A 123 -6.44 10.67 8.60
N LYS A 124 -6.40 9.68 9.51
CA LYS A 124 -6.43 9.93 10.96
C LYS A 124 -5.32 10.87 11.41
N VAL A 125 -4.07 10.60 11.00
CA VAL A 125 -2.91 11.46 11.33
C VAL A 125 -3.09 12.88 10.79
N PHE A 126 -3.61 13.03 9.57
CA PHE A 126 -3.84 14.33 8.95
C PHE A 126 -4.81 15.20 9.75
N HIS A 127 -5.85 14.60 10.33
CA HIS A 127 -6.84 15.31 11.13
C HIS A 127 -6.43 15.59 12.58
N VAL A 128 -5.37 14.95 13.08
CA VAL A 128 -4.79 15.32 14.39
C VAL A 128 -3.97 16.61 14.30
N LEU A 129 -3.34 16.85 13.15
CA LEU A 129 -2.53 18.05 12.92
C LEU A 129 -3.40 19.21 12.44
N ASN A 130 -3.12 20.41 12.95
CA ASN A 130 -3.76 21.63 12.43
C ASN A 130 -3.13 22.07 11.09
N GLU A 131 -3.64 23.12 10.47
CA GLU A 131 -3.16 23.63 9.18
C GLU A 131 -1.68 24.02 9.17
N GLU A 132 -1.27 24.87 10.11
CA GLU A 132 0.12 25.33 10.21
C GLU A 132 1.11 24.17 10.41
N GLN A 133 0.73 23.19 11.23
CA GLN A 133 1.53 21.99 11.48
C GLN A 133 1.65 21.11 10.22
N ARG A 134 0.58 20.99 9.43
CA ARG A 134 0.59 20.25 8.16
C ARG A 134 1.52 20.91 7.14
N ASP A 135 1.48 22.24 7.04
CA ASP A 135 2.33 23.00 6.13
C ASP A 135 3.81 22.91 6.54
N LYS A 136 4.10 23.06 7.84
CA LYS A 136 5.44 22.87 8.39
C LYS A 136 5.95 21.46 8.10
N LEU A 137 5.11 20.45 8.29
CA LEU A 137 5.44 19.07 7.97
C LEU A 137 5.73 18.84 6.48
N GLN A 138 5.01 19.51 5.58
CA GLN A 138 5.25 19.45 4.13
C GLN A 138 6.56 20.13 3.74
N ALA A 139 6.86 21.31 4.29
CA ALA A 139 8.11 22.02 4.05
C ALA A 139 9.35 21.22 4.49
N LEU A 140 9.25 20.48 5.60
CA LEU A 140 10.34 19.59 6.05
C LEU A 140 10.58 18.44 5.08
N LYS A 141 9.51 17.87 4.51
CA LYS A 141 9.60 16.78 3.54
C LYS A 141 10.25 17.28 2.24
N SER A 142 9.86 18.44 1.73
CA SER A 142 10.42 19.01 0.50
C SER A 142 11.91 19.33 0.66
N ARG A 143 12.33 19.94 1.78
CA ARG A 143 13.76 20.23 2.08
C ARG A 143 14.62 18.97 2.14
N ARG A 144 14.10 17.87 2.72
CA ARG A 144 14.83 16.58 2.77
C ARG A 144 15.00 15.96 1.39
N SER A 145 13.97 16.03 0.54
CA SER A 145 14.05 15.54 -0.84
C SER A 145 15.11 16.30 -1.65
N HIS A 146 15.10 17.63 -1.62
CA HIS A 146 16.09 18.45 -2.35
C HIS A 146 17.54 18.20 -1.90
N LYS A 147 17.77 17.96 -0.61
CA LYS A 147 19.10 17.64 -0.08
C LYS A 147 19.59 16.24 -0.48
N GLY A 148 18.68 15.31 -0.76
CA GLY A 148 19.01 13.97 -1.25
C GLY A 148 19.54 13.99 -2.69
N HIS A 149 18.93 14.81 -3.56
CA HIS A 149 19.34 14.94 -4.95
C HIS A 149 20.72 15.62 -5.11
N LYS A 150 21.03 16.64 -4.30
CA LYS A 150 22.32 17.36 -4.37
C LYS A 150 23.55 16.56 -3.91
N LYS A 151 23.38 15.34 -3.40
CA LYS A 151 24.49 14.47 -2.92
C LYS A 151 24.89 13.39 -3.93
N VAL A 152 24.22 13.33 -5.08
CA VAL A 152 24.44 12.31 -6.11
C VAL A 152 25.19 12.88 -7.33
N ASP A 153 25.56 14.16 -7.27
CA ASP A 153 26.50 14.83 -8.18
C ASP A 153 27.86 14.99 -7.49
#